data_AF-A0A832TZK5-F1
#
_entry.id   AF-A0A832TZK5-F1
#
_cell.length_a   1.000
_cell.length_b   1.000
_cell.length_c   1.000
_cell.angle_alpha   90.00
_cell.angle_beta   90.00
_cell.angle_gamma   90.00
#
_symmetry.space_group_name_H-M   'P 1'
#
loop_
_entity.id
_entity.type
_entity.pdbx_description
1 polymer ?
#
loop_
_entity_poly.entity_id
_entity_poly.type
_entity_poly.pdbx_seq_one_letter_code
_entity_poly.pdbx_strand_id
1 'polypeptide(L)'
;NALIVTGSTTRDVAGRRVCKLLEDAGRSADAILTCGATIEEVEKIMEKALEMDASFLLGVGSGRSIDLAKLASTRLELPFISVPTAASHDGIASSRASIMDNGRNSSVQAQAPIAVIADTAIISAAPFRFLAAGCGDIISNYTAVLDWELANRLRNE
;
A
#
# COMPACT_ATOMS: atom_id res chain seq x y z
N ASN A 1 -18.32 3.05 -5.93
CA ASN A 1 -17.58 4.24 -5.41
C ASN A 1 -16.13 3.89 -5.14
N ALA A 2 -15.23 4.85 -4.92
CA ALA A 2 -13.81 4.58 -4.67
C ALA A 2 -13.39 5.08 -3.28
N LEU A 3 -12.75 4.23 -2.47
CA LEU A 3 -12.16 4.66 -1.19
C LEU A 3 -10.65 4.84 -1.34
N ILE A 4 -10.17 6.04 -1.05
CA ILE A 4 -8.75 6.40 -1.04
C ILE A 4 -8.23 6.31 0.39
N VAL A 5 -7.30 5.41 0.64
CA VAL A 5 -6.58 5.29 1.91
C VAL A 5 -5.27 6.05 1.81
N THR A 6 -5.08 7.05 2.67
CA THR A 6 -3.89 7.92 2.60
C THR A 6 -3.48 8.47 3.97
N GLY A 7 -2.25 8.93 4.13
CA GLY A 7 -1.81 9.74 5.27
C GLY A 7 -2.08 11.23 5.07
N SER A 8 -1.92 12.02 6.14
CA SER A 8 -2.12 13.47 6.12
C SER A 8 -1.27 14.20 5.07
N THR A 9 0.04 13.94 5.06
CA THR A 9 0.97 14.53 4.07
C THR A 9 0.68 14.04 2.66
N THR A 10 0.45 12.73 2.50
CA THR A 10 0.25 12.10 1.18
C THR A 10 -1.08 12.47 0.55
N ARG A 11 -2.09 12.83 1.35
CA ARG A 11 -3.33 13.43 0.87
C ARG A 11 -3.06 14.70 0.06
N ASP A 12 -2.17 15.55 0.56
CA ASP A 12 -1.86 16.82 -0.10
C ASP A 12 -0.90 16.63 -1.28
N VAL A 13 0.01 15.64 -1.21
CA VAL A 13 0.92 15.30 -2.31
C VAL A 13 0.19 14.69 -3.52
N ALA A 14 -0.72 13.75 -3.29
CA ALA A 14 -1.38 13.01 -4.37
C ALA A 14 -2.87 12.72 -4.12
N GLY A 15 -3.29 12.50 -2.87
CA GLY A 15 -4.66 12.06 -2.56
C GLY A 15 -5.76 12.98 -3.09
N ARG A 16 -5.63 14.30 -2.94
CA ARG A 16 -6.60 15.29 -3.47
C ARG A 16 -6.66 15.24 -5.01
N ARG A 17 -5.51 15.10 -5.65
CA ARG A 17 -5.42 15.00 -7.12
C ARG A 17 -6.12 13.72 -7.61
N VAL A 18 -5.90 12.60 -6.93
CA VAL A 18 -6.56 11.32 -7.25
C VAL A 18 -8.07 11.43 -7.07
N CYS A 19 -8.54 12.03 -5.96
CA CYS A 19 -9.97 12.25 -5.72
C CYS A 19 -10.60 13.05 -6.86
N LYS A 20 -9.99 14.19 -7.21
CA LYS A 20 -10.46 15.04 -8.31
C LYS A 20 -10.50 14.31 -9.65
N LEU A 21 -9.48 13.53 -9.98
CA LEU A 21 -9.44 12.76 -11.23
C LEU A 21 -10.55 11.71 -11.30
N LEU A 22 -10.92 11.11 -10.17
CA LEU A 22 -12.04 10.16 -10.11
C LEU A 22 -13.38 10.87 -10.27
N GLU A 23 -13.56 12.01 -9.61
CA GLU A 23 -14.76 12.85 -9.73
C GLU A 23 -14.95 13.38 -11.16
N ASP A 24 -13.88 13.90 -11.77
CA ASP A 24 -13.87 14.38 -13.16
C ASP A 24 -14.21 13.23 -14.15
N ALA A 25 -13.89 11.98 -13.80
CA ALA A 25 -14.26 10.78 -14.55
C ALA A 25 -15.67 10.25 -14.21
N GLY A 26 -16.47 10.98 -13.43
CA GLY A 26 -17.83 10.62 -13.06
C GLY A 26 -17.93 9.54 -11.98
N ARG A 27 -16.87 9.31 -11.20
CA ARG A 27 -16.89 8.37 -10.06
C ARG A 27 -16.87 9.12 -8.73
N SER A 28 -17.78 8.73 -7.83
CA SER A 28 -17.71 9.20 -6.43
C SER A 28 -16.48 8.60 -5.74
N ALA A 29 -15.71 9.46 -5.08
CA ALA A 29 -14.52 9.12 -4.33
C ALA A 29 -14.55 9.79 -2.96
N ASP A 30 -14.09 9.08 -1.93
CA ASP A 30 -13.86 9.62 -0.59
C ASP A 30 -12.48 9.20 -0.10
N ALA A 31 -11.91 9.96 0.83
CA ALA A 31 -10.58 9.73 1.37
C ALA A 31 -10.61 9.52 2.88
N ILE A 32 -10.05 8.41 3.33
CA ILE A 32 -9.81 8.13 4.75
C ILE A 32 -8.34 8.38 5.10
N LEU A 33 -8.15 9.12 6.20
CA LEU A 33 -6.82 9.40 6.74
C LEU A 33 -6.41 8.32 7.74
N THR A 34 -5.19 7.80 7.59
CA THR A 34 -4.63 6.78 8.49
C THR A 34 -3.44 7.30 9.28
N CYS A 35 -3.37 6.91 10.56
CA CYS A 35 -2.35 7.37 11.50
C CYS A 35 -1.44 6.26 12.04
N GLY A 36 -1.87 5.00 11.99
CA GLY A 36 -1.10 3.81 12.39
C GLY A 36 -1.11 2.74 11.29
N ALA A 37 -0.33 1.68 11.46
CA ALA A 37 -0.38 0.51 10.58
C ALA A 37 -0.96 -0.68 11.36
N THR A 38 -2.16 -0.54 11.92
CA THR A 38 -2.72 -1.51 12.87
C THR A 38 -3.99 -2.18 12.35
N ILE A 39 -4.40 -3.28 12.99
CA ILE A 39 -5.64 -3.98 12.65
C ILE A 39 -6.87 -3.09 12.86
N GLU A 40 -6.88 -2.24 13.89
CA GLU A 40 -8.00 -1.33 14.14
C GLU A 40 -8.15 -0.30 13.00
N GLU A 41 -7.04 0.14 12.40
CA GLU A 41 -7.09 1.03 11.23
C GLU A 41 -7.64 0.30 10.00
N VAL A 42 -7.34 -0.99 9.83
CA VAL A 42 -7.91 -1.81 8.75
C VAL A 42 -9.43 -1.93 8.92
N GLU A 43 -9.91 -2.17 10.14
CA GLU A 43 -11.34 -2.27 10.44
C GLU A 43 -12.08 -0.96 10.12
N LYS A 44 -11.54 0.19 10.51
CA LYS A 44 -12.12 1.50 10.16
C LYS A 44 -12.19 1.73 8.64
N ILE A 45 -11.15 1.32 7.91
CA ILE A 45 -11.16 1.41 6.44
C ILE A 45 -12.25 0.50 5.86
N MET A 46 -12.43 -0.69 6.41
CA MET A 46 -13.45 -1.62 5.97
C MET A 46 -14.87 -1.09 6.22
N GLU A 47 -15.14 -0.58 7.42
CA GLU A 47 -16.41 0.04 7.77
C GLU A 47 -16.75 1.18 6.81
N LYS A 48 -15.80 2.10 6.61
CA LYS A 48 -15.97 3.23 5.69
C LYS A 48 -16.20 2.79 4.25
N ALA A 49 -15.50 1.75 3.78
CA ALA A 49 -15.68 1.20 2.45
C ALA A 49 -17.09 0.62 2.25
N LEU A 50 -17.61 -0.07 3.26
CA LEU A 50 -18.97 -0.63 3.24
C LEU A 50 -20.04 0.46 3.30
N GLU A 51 -19.88 1.46 4.17
CA GLU A 51 -20.82 2.60 4.30
C GLU A 51 -21.03 3.34 2.99
N MET A 52 -19.95 3.49 2.20
CA MET A 52 -19.99 4.22 0.94
C MET A 52 -20.19 3.34 -0.29
N ASP A 53 -20.43 2.03 -0.13
CA ASP A 53 -20.53 1.06 -1.22
C ASP A 53 -19.33 1.17 -2.19
N ALA A 54 -18.13 1.08 -1.62
CA ALA A 54 -16.89 1.12 -2.36
C ALA A 54 -16.75 -0.13 -3.24
N SER A 55 -16.50 0.10 -4.53
CA SER A 55 -16.29 -0.94 -5.54
C SER A 55 -14.81 -1.32 -5.71
N PHE A 56 -13.89 -0.51 -5.17
CA PHE A 56 -12.44 -0.76 -5.16
C PHE A 56 -11.76 0.22 -4.18
N LEU A 57 -10.55 -0.12 -3.73
CA LEU A 57 -9.73 0.71 -2.85
C LEU A 57 -8.48 1.20 -3.58
N LEU A 58 -8.04 2.41 -3.24
CA LEU A 58 -6.74 2.95 -3.64
C LEU A 58 -5.87 3.22 -2.42
N GLY A 59 -4.64 2.72 -2.43
CA GLY A 59 -3.62 3.09 -1.45
C GLY A 59 -2.76 4.22 -2.01
N VAL A 60 -2.97 5.46 -1.55
CA VAL A 60 -2.20 6.62 -2.01
C VAL A 60 -1.21 7.03 -0.94
N GLY A 61 0.07 6.73 -1.13
CA GLY A 61 1.11 7.01 -0.15
C GLY A 61 2.32 6.11 -0.28
N SER A 62 2.95 5.77 0.84
CA SER A 62 3.99 4.73 0.89
C SER A 62 3.48 3.52 1.70
N GLY A 63 4.38 2.69 2.26
CA GLY A 63 4.10 1.40 2.89
C GLY A 63 2.85 1.34 3.74
N ARG A 64 2.72 2.20 4.75
CA ARG A 64 1.56 2.17 5.66
C ARG A 64 0.21 2.29 4.95
N SER A 65 0.03 3.31 4.12
CA SER A 65 -1.26 3.54 3.45
C SER A 65 -1.57 2.43 2.44
N ILE A 66 -0.55 1.95 1.75
CA ILE A 66 -0.67 0.85 0.77
C ILE A 66 -0.99 -0.47 1.48
N ASP A 67 -0.28 -0.83 2.54
CA ASP A 67 -0.48 -2.09 3.26
C ASP A 67 -1.85 -2.15 3.94
N LEU A 68 -2.30 -1.05 4.54
CA LEU A 68 -3.64 -0.95 5.10
C LEU A 68 -4.72 -1.12 4.04
N ALA A 69 -4.61 -0.41 2.92
CA ALA A 69 -5.57 -0.50 1.82
C ALA A 69 -5.59 -1.91 1.22
N LYS A 70 -4.41 -2.51 1.05
CA LYS A 70 -4.21 -3.86 0.53
C LYS A 70 -4.86 -4.90 1.44
N LEU A 71 -4.65 -4.81 2.76
CA LEU A 71 -5.26 -5.76 3.68
C LEU A 71 -6.78 -5.57 3.79
N ALA A 72 -7.25 -4.32 3.87
CA ALA A 72 -8.69 -4.02 3.92
C ALA A 72 -9.42 -4.53 2.66
N SER A 73 -8.86 -4.24 1.48
CA SER A 73 -9.41 -4.70 0.20
C SER A 73 -9.38 -6.22 0.05
N THR A 74 -8.35 -6.90 0.59
CA THR A 74 -8.30 -8.37 0.62
C THR A 74 -9.46 -8.93 1.45
N ARG A 75 -9.70 -8.38 2.64
CA ARG A 75 -10.78 -8.84 3.54
C ARG A 75 -12.18 -8.56 3.00
N LEU A 76 -12.32 -7.52 2.18
CA LEU A 76 -13.59 -7.16 1.52
C LEU A 76 -13.76 -7.80 0.14
N GLU A 77 -12.76 -8.53 -0.37
CA GLU A 77 -12.75 -9.08 -1.73
C GLU A 77 -12.95 -8.01 -2.82
N LEU A 78 -12.45 -6.79 -2.57
CA LEU A 78 -12.55 -5.67 -3.50
C LEU A 78 -11.23 -5.47 -4.24
N PRO A 79 -11.24 -5.06 -5.52
CA PRO A 79 -10.02 -4.72 -6.24
C PRO A 79 -9.19 -3.62 -5.56
N PHE A 80 -7.87 -3.71 -5.69
CA PHE A 80 -6.92 -2.79 -5.06
C PHE A 80 -5.96 -2.15 -6.07
N ILE A 81 -5.82 -0.83 -6.01
CA ILE A 81 -4.85 -0.05 -6.81
C ILE A 81 -3.83 0.60 -5.89
N SER A 82 -2.55 0.42 -6.20
CA SER A 82 -1.44 1.03 -5.49
C SER A 82 -0.99 2.31 -6.19
N VAL A 83 -0.93 3.44 -5.47
CA VAL A 83 -0.50 4.74 -5.99
C VAL A 83 0.65 5.25 -5.11
N PRO A 84 1.88 4.73 -5.32
CA PRO A 84 3.03 5.07 -4.48
C PRO A 84 3.45 6.53 -4.66
N THR A 85 3.64 7.25 -3.54
CA THR A 85 4.19 8.61 -3.50
C THR A 85 5.69 8.64 -3.16
N ALA A 86 6.27 7.48 -2.83
CA ALA A 86 7.70 7.30 -2.59
C ALA A 86 8.08 5.84 -2.90
N ALA A 87 9.30 5.63 -3.38
CA ALA A 87 9.84 4.30 -3.66
C ALA A 87 10.73 3.83 -2.50
N SER A 88 10.13 3.55 -1.33
CA SER A 88 10.88 3.17 -0.12
C SER A 88 11.02 1.67 0.15
N HIS A 89 10.25 0.84 -0.54
CA HIS A 89 10.32 -0.62 -0.50
C HIS A 89 9.51 -1.21 -1.67
N ASP A 90 9.66 -2.49 -1.93
CA ASP A 90 8.98 -3.22 -3.01
C ASP A 90 7.52 -3.61 -2.69
N GLY A 91 7.12 -3.51 -1.42
CA GLY A 91 5.76 -3.80 -0.94
C GLY A 91 4.64 -3.02 -1.63
N ILE A 92 4.96 -2.00 -2.43
CA ILE A 92 4.02 -1.29 -3.30
C ILE A 92 3.37 -2.19 -4.37
N ALA A 93 3.99 -3.33 -4.70
CA ALA A 93 3.53 -4.29 -5.71
C ALA A 93 3.33 -5.72 -5.18
N SER A 94 3.64 -5.99 -3.90
CA SER A 94 3.64 -7.35 -3.34
C SER A 94 2.26 -7.83 -2.89
N SER A 95 2.13 -9.16 -2.73
CA SER A 95 0.98 -9.86 -2.12
C SER A 95 1.14 -10.03 -0.59
N ARG A 96 1.89 -9.14 0.06
CA ARG A 96 2.03 -9.11 1.53
C ARG A 96 1.76 -7.71 2.07
N ALA A 97 1.19 -7.64 3.26
CA ALA A 97 1.00 -6.40 4.00
C ALA A 97 1.69 -6.49 5.36
N SER A 98 2.45 -5.47 5.73
CA SER A 98 3.09 -5.38 7.05
C SER A 98 2.21 -4.60 8.01
N ILE A 99 1.61 -5.29 8.96
CA ILE A 99 0.62 -4.71 9.90
C ILE A 99 1.04 -5.04 11.33
N MET A 100 0.92 -4.05 12.20
CA MET A 100 1.13 -4.19 13.62
C MET A 100 -0.11 -4.79 14.27
N ASP A 101 0.10 -5.95 14.88
CA ASP A 101 -0.90 -6.69 15.63
C ASP A 101 -0.37 -6.97 17.03
N ASN A 102 -1.07 -6.51 18.07
CA ASN A 102 -0.69 -6.68 19.47
C ASN A 102 0.76 -6.26 19.79
N GLY A 103 1.22 -5.15 19.18
CA GLY A 103 2.57 -4.62 19.38
C GLY A 103 3.68 -5.37 18.63
N ARG A 104 3.33 -6.34 17.78
CA ARG A 104 4.28 -7.05 16.91
C ARG A 104 3.99 -6.75 15.45
N ASN A 105 5.04 -6.47 14.68
CA ASN A 105 4.90 -6.33 13.23
C ASN A 105 4.73 -7.73 12.60
N SER A 106 3.63 -7.94 11.90
CA SER A 106 3.29 -9.21 11.26
C SER A 106 3.15 -9.01 9.75
N SER A 107 3.74 -9.93 8.97
CA SER A 107 3.59 -9.96 7.52
C SER A 107 2.43 -10.88 7.14
N VAL A 108 1.29 -10.28 6.81
CA VAL A 108 0.06 -10.98 6.51
C VAL A 108 -0.07 -11.17 4.99
N GLN A 109 -0.58 -12.32 4.57
CA GLN A 109 -0.91 -12.56 3.17
C GLN A 109 -2.05 -11.63 2.74
N ALA A 110 -1.88 -10.97 1.60
CA ALA A 110 -2.85 -10.06 1.04
C ALA A 110 -2.90 -10.20 -0.48
N GLN A 111 -3.93 -9.66 -1.13
CA GLN A 111 -3.97 -9.62 -2.58
C GLN A 111 -2.89 -8.68 -3.14
N ALA A 112 -2.36 -9.02 -4.31
CA ALA A 112 -1.54 -8.08 -5.07
C ALA A 112 -2.42 -6.97 -5.66
N PRO A 113 -1.88 -5.75 -5.86
CA PRO A 113 -2.62 -4.71 -6.57
C PRO A 113 -2.90 -5.13 -8.02
N ILE A 114 -4.10 -4.81 -8.52
CA ILE A 114 -4.45 -5.01 -9.94
C ILE A 114 -3.72 -4.01 -10.86
N ALA A 115 -3.25 -2.91 -10.29
CA ALA A 115 -2.45 -1.89 -10.97
C ALA A 115 -1.58 -1.10 -9.97
N VAL A 116 -0.40 -0.71 -10.43
CA VAL A 116 0.50 0.22 -9.72
C VAL A 116 0.65 1.48 -10.58
N ILE A 117 0.30 2.64 -10.03
CA ILE A 117 0.41 3.94 -10.72
C ILE A 117 1.51 4.77 -10.07
N ALA A 118 2.72 4.67 -10.63
CA ALA A 118 3.92 5.34 -10.12
C ALA A 118 4.20 6.64 -10.88
N ASP A 119 3.70 7.77 -10.36
CA ASP A 119 4.04 9.10 -10.89
C ASP A 119 5.48 9.45 -10.52
N THR A 120 6.37 9.40 -11.52
CA THR A 120 7.81 9.58 -11.32
C THR A 120 8.17 10.98 -10.84
N ALA A 121 7.38 12.01 -11.17
CA ALA A 121 7.60 13.36 -10.68
C ALA A 121 7.36 13.43 -9.17
N ILE A 122 6.26 12.81 -8.70
CA ILE A 122 5.94 12.73 -7.27
C ILE A 122 7.02 11.93 -6.51
N ILE A 123 7.39 10.75 -7.03
CA ILE A 123 8.39 9.88 -6.39
C ILE A 123 9.76 10.59 -6.32
N SER A 124 10.17 11.27 -7.39
CA SER A 124 11.45 12.00 -7.42
C SER A 124 11.51 13.18 -6.45
N ALA A 125 10.36 13.77 -6.09
CA ALA A 125 10.25 14.86 -5.14
C ALA A 125 10.16 14.39 -3.67
N ALA A 126 10.00 13.08 -3.42
CA ALA A 126 9.96 12.54 -2.08
C ALA A 126 11.31 12.72 -1.36
N PRO A 127 11.32 12.85 -0.02
CA PRO A 127 12.56 12.95 0.74
C PRO A 127 13.56 11.85 0.38
N PHE A 128 14.80 12.24 0.06
CA PHE A 128 15.86 11.35 -0.45
C PHE A 128 16.03 10.06 0.37
N ARG A 129 15.85 10.13 1.69
CA ARG A 129 15.93 8.97 2.59
C ARG A 129 15.01 7.81 2.16
N PHE A 130 13.86 8.09 1.54
CA PHE A 130 12.95 7.06 1.09
C PHE A 130 13.50 6.33 -0.12
N LEU A 131 14.05 7.05 -1.10
CA LEU A 131 14.72 6.42 -2.23
C LEU A 131 15.91 5.58 -1.77
N ALA A 132 16.73 6.11 -0.85
CA ALA A 132 17.85 5.37 -0.27
C ALA A 132 17.40 4.08 0.45
N ALA A 133 16.29 4.14 1.20
CA ALA A 133 15.70 2.96 1.84
C ALA A 133 15.25 1.91 0.81
N GLY A 134 14.59 2.34 -0.27
CA GLY A 134 14.16 1.43 -1.34
C GLY A 134 15.32 0.77 -2.08
N CYS A 135 16.43 1.48 -2.28
CA CYS A 135 17.66 0.87 -2.80
C CYS A 135 18.20 -0.22 -1.86
N GLY A 136 18.22 0.05 -0.55
CA GLY A 136 18.62 -0.94 0.45
C GLY A 136 17.73 -2.17 0.45
N ASP A 137 16.42 -1.97 0.34
CA ASP A 137 15.41 -3.03 0.26
C ASP A 137 15.66 -3.96 -0.94
N ILE A 138 15.84 -3.41 -2.14
CA ILE A 138 16.10 -4.19 -3.37
C ILE A 138 17.43 -4.96 -3.27
N ILE A 139 18.49 -4.34 -2.73
CA ILE A 139 19.78 -5.02 -2.54
C ILE A 139 19.62 -6.20 -1.57
N SER A 140 18.84 -6.02 -0.49
CA SER A 140 18.60 -7.07 0.49
C SER A 140 17.81 -8.26 -0.09
N ASN A 141 16.84 -7.98 -0.98
CA ASN A 141 16.08 -9.01 -1.66
C ASN A 141 16.96 -9.93 -2.52
N TYR A 142 17.97 -9.36 -3.20
CA TYR A 142 18.90 -10.16 -3.99
C TYR A 142 19.62 -11.20 -3.14
N THR A 143 20.12 -10.80 -1.97
CA THR A 143 20.76 -11.74 -1.04
C THR A 143 19.78 -12.75 -0.45
N ALA A 144 18.55 -12.32 -0.12
CA ALA A 144 17.53 -13.21 0.44
C ALA A 144 17.12 -14.32 -0.53
N VAL A 145 17.01 -14.02 -1.81
CA VAL A 145 16.71 -15.02 -2.85
C VAL A 145 17.85 -16.06 -2.95
N LEU A 146 19.10 -15.62 -2.91
CA LEU A 146 20.25 -16.54 -2.93
C LEU A 146 20.28 -17.44 -1.69
N ASP A 147 19.92 -16.91 -0.52
CA ASP A 147 19.82 -17.69 0.72
C ASP A 147 18.70 -18.74 0.61
N TRP A 148 17.55 -18.40 0.03
CA TRP A 148 16.47 -19.35 -0.23
C TRP A 148 16.87 -20.43 -1.24
N GLU A 149 17.57 -20.07 -2.31
CA GLU A 149 18.09 -21.07 -3.26
C GLU A 149 19.08 -22.02 -2.58
N LEU A 150 19.95 -21.50 -1.73
CA LEU A 150 20.92 -22.30 -0.99
C LEU A 150 20.22 -23.23 0.02
N ALA A 151 19.23 -22.72 0.76
CA ALA A 151 18.42 -23.52 1.68
C ALA A 151 17.71 -24.65 0.94
N ASN A 152 17.08 -24.36 -0.20
CA ASN A 152 16.41 -25.37 -1.02
C ASN A 152 17.38 -26.43 -1.54
N ARG A 153 18.59 -26.05 -1.96
CA ARG A 153 19.63 -27.01 -2.40
C ARG A 153 20.13 -27.91 -1.27
N LEU A 154 20.29 -27.38 -0.06
CA LEU A 154 20.86 -28.10 1.08
C LEU A 154 19.83 -28.90 1.88
N ARG A 155 18.58 -28.43 1.94
CA ARG A 155 17.54 -28.94 2.84
C ARG A 155 16.23 -29.28 2.15
N ASN A 156 16.06 -28.95 0.87
CA ASN A 156 14.80 -29.10 0.14
C ASN A 156 13.64 -28.35 0.83
N GLU A 157 13.99 -27.20 1.42
CA GLU A 157 13.13 -26.22 2.12
C GLU A 157 13.16 -24.88 1.38
#